data_AF-A0A915M4Q7-F1
#
_entry.id   AF-A0A915M4Q7-F1
#
_cell.length_a   1.000
_cell.length_b   1.000
_cell.length_c   1.000
_cell.angle_alpha   90.00
_cell.angle_beta   90.00
_cell.angle_gamma   90.00
#
_symmetry.space_group_name_H-M   'P 1'
#
loop_
_entity.id
_entity.type
_entity.pdbx_description
1 polymer ?
#
loop_
_entity_poly.entity_id
_entity_poly.type
_entity_poly.pdbx_seq_one_letter_code
_entity_poly.pdbx_strand_id
1 'polypeptide(L)'
;FDWGISKDGVNIGELNAFCAYAISHPNSFVALIDTYDTLRSGLCNFIAVTLALNDFGYKSVGCRIDSGDLAYLSNEIRNRFELIALSFKIDWITNLKIVASNDINEETIRSLYNQGHRINTFGIGTHLVTCQKQPALGCIYKLVDLDGEPKIKISEDISKMTIPGRKCVFRLYGMAGK
;
A
#
# COMPACT_ATOMS: atom_id res chain seq x y z
N PHE A 1 19.44 24.99 -0.04
CA PHE A 1 18.55 24.40 0.98
C PHE A 1 19.43 23.68 1.96
N ASP A 2 19.47 24.15 3.21
CA ASP A 2 20.17 23.45 4.28
C ASP A 2 19.12 22.62 5.02
N TRP A 3 19.08 21.32 4.73
CA TRP A 3 18.26 20.37 5.48
C TRP A 3 18.94 19.92 6.78
N GLY A 4 20.05 20.57 7.18
CA GLY A 4 20.85 20.20 8.34
C GLY A 4 21.59 18.87 8.15
N ILE A 5 21.81 18.45 6.90
CA ILE A 5 22.40 17.16 6.56
C ILE A 5 23.82 17.40 6.02
N SER A 6 24.82 16.93 6.76
CA SER A 6 26.20 16.89 6.27
C SER A 6 26.34 15.87 5.15
N LYS A 7 27.31 16.07 4.24
CA LYS A 7 27.62 15.09 3.19
C LYS A 7 27.94 13.70 3.75
N ASP A 8 28.52 13.65 4.94
CA ASP A 8 28.85 12.40 5.64
C ASP A 8 27.61 11.69 6.22
N GLY A 9 26.46 12.38 6.28
CA GLY A 9 25.20 11.82 6.78
C GLY A 9 24.43 10.99 5.75
N VAL A 10 24.91 10.90 4.51
CA VAL A 10 24.25 10.22 3.39
C VAL A 10 25.00 8.93 3.06
N ASN A 11 24.29 7.82 2.93
CA ASN A 11 24.90 6.53 2.61
C ASN A 11 25.22 6.42 1.11
N ILE A 12 26.50 6.24 0.78
CA ILE A 12 26.97 6.12 -0.61
C ILE A 12 26.57 4.79 -1.27
N GLY A 13 26.46 3.71 -0.50
CA GLY A 13 26.02 2.41 -1.00
C GLY A 13 24.55 2.43 -1.43
N GLU A 14 23.71 3.11 -0.66
CA GLU A 14 22.31 3.37 -0.99
C GLU A 14 22.18 4.20 -2.27
N LEU A 15 22.97 5.27 -2.42
CA LEU A 15 23.02 6.06 -3.66
C LEU A 15 23.40 5.19 -4.86
N ASN A 16 24.45 4.37 -4.73
CA ASN A 16 24.90 3.47 -5.79
C ASN A 16 23.81 2.47 -6.19
N ALA A 17 23.09 1.90 -5.22
CA ALA A 17 21.98 0.99 -5.47
C ALA A 17 20.84 1.70 -6.25
N PHE A 18 20.51 2.94 -5.86
CA PHE A 18 19.49 3.73 -6.56
C PHE A 18 19.91 4.08 -7.99
N CYS A 19 21.17 4.49 -8.20
CA CYS A 19 21.72 4.72 -9.54
C CYS A 19 21.65 3.47 -10.41
N ALA A 20 22.06 2.30 -9.89
CA ALA A 20 22.00 1.04 -10.62
C ALA A 20 20.55 0.65 -11.00
N TYR A 21 19.60 0.87 -10.09
CA TYR A 21 18.19 0.63 -10.36
C TYR A 21 17.61 1.61 -11.39
N ALA A 22 17.95 2.90 -11.28
CA ALA A 22 17.53 3.94 -12.22
C ALA A 22 18.08 3.70 -13.64
N ILE A 23 19.32 3.23 -13.77
CA ILE A 23 19.92 2.89 -15.08
C ILE A 23 19.19 1.72 -15.73
N SER A 24 18.83 0.69 -14.95
CA SER A 24 18.13 -0.49 -15.47
C SER A 24 16.65 -0.25 -15.73
N HIS A 25 15.98 0.60 -14.94
CA HIS A 25 14.54 0.82 -14.98
C HIS A 25 14.16 2.31 -14.91
N PRO A 26 14.61 3.15 -15.87
CA PRO A 26 14.50 4.61 -15.78
C PRO A 26 13.05 5.12 -15.81
N ASN A 27 12.14 4.42 -16.49
CA ASN A 27 10.72 4.79 -16.60
C ASN A 27 9.86 4.32 -15.40
N SER A 28 10.38 3.45 -14.55
CA SER A 28 9.64 2.82 -13.45
C SER A 28 10.38 2.88 -12.12
N PHE A 29 11.25 3.89 -11.97
CA PHE A 29 12.10 4.04 -10.80
C PHE A 29 11.28 4.36 -9.54
N VAL A 30 11.26 3.41 -8.60
CA VAL A 30 10.74 3.55 -7.24
C VAL A 30 11.82 3.10 -6.26
N ALA A 31 12.22 3.97 -5.34
CA ALA A 31 13.29 3.65 -4.38
C ALA A 31 12.74 3.28 -2.99
N LEU A 32 13.32 2.26 -2.34
CA LEU A 32 13.15 2.01 -0.91
C LEU A 32 14.05 2.97 -0.13
N ILE A 33 13.48 3.92 0.60
CA ILE A 33 14.26 5.04 1.15
C ILE A 33 14.57 4.93 2.64
N ASP A 34 14.15 3.88 3.33
CA ASP A 34 14.28 3.73 4.79
C ASP A 34 15.26 2.62 5.19
N THR A 35 16.25 2.30 4.34
CA THR A 35 17.26 1.28 4.65
C THR A 35 18.21 1.72 5.76
N TYR A 36 18.60 3.01 5.78
CA TYR A 36 19.53 3.57 6.77
C TYR A 36 18.87 4.69 7.59
N ASP A 37 18.52 5.78 6.93
CA ASP A 37 17.78 6.91 7.50
C ASP A 37 16.90 7.51 6.41
N THR A 38 15.59 7.48 6.63
CA THR A 38 14.57 7.89 5.65
C THR A 38 14.77 9.30 5.16
N LEU A 39 15.01 10.24 6.07
CA LEU A 39 15.02 11.66 5.76
C LEU A 39 16.43 12.18 5.50
N ARG A 40 17.46 11.63 6.16
CA ARG A 40 18.83 12.11 6.07
C ARG A 40 19.63 11.44 4.97
N SER A 41 19.29 10.20 4.61
CA SER A 41 19.98 9.44 3.57
C SER A 41 19.06 9.14 2.38
N GLY A 42 18.04 8.31 2.57
CA GLY A 42 17.31 7.72 1.45
C GLY A 42 16.52 8.74 0.64
N LEU A 43 15.83 9.68 1.28
CA LEU A 43 15.12 10.75 0.56
C LEU A 43 16.10 11.67 -0.19
N CYS A 44 17.26 11.98 0.39
CA CYS A 44 18.29 12.78 -0.27
C CYS A 44 18.85 12.07 -1.51
N ASN A 45 19.20 10.80 -1.37
CA ASN A 45 19.69 9.96 -2.46
C ASN A 45 18.64 9.79 -3.56
N PHE A 46 17.39 9.53 -3.19
CA PHE A 46 16.28 9.40 -4.12
C PHE A 46 16.06 10.69 -4.94
N ILE A 47 16.10 11.85 -4.29
CA ILE A 47 15.94 13.16 -4.97
C ILE A 47 17.12 13.40 -5.92
N ALA A 48 18.36 13.12 -5.49
CA ALA A 48 19.53 13.27 -6.35
C ALA A 48 19.42 12.44 -7.64
N VAL A 49 19.03 11.17 -7.51
CA VAL A 49 18.83 10.28 -8.67
C VAL A 49 17.63 10.71 -9.52
N THR A 50 16.55 11.20 -8.88
CA THR A 50 15.36 11.71 -9.58
C THR A 50 15.67 12.94 -10.42
N LEU A 51 16.48 13.86 -9.90
CA LEU A 51 16.93 15.04 -10.65
C LEU A 51 17.85 14.64 -11.81
N ALA A 52 18.77 13.70 -11.59
CA ALA A 52 19.61 13.17 -12.67
C ALA A 52 18.75 12.51 -13.77
N LEU A 53 17.76 11.68 -13.42
CA LEU A 53 16.83 11.08 -14.38
C LEU A 53 16.06 12.16 -15.16
N ASN A 54 15.64 13.23 -14.50
CA ASN A 54 14.97 14.36 -15.15
C ASN A 54 15.87 15.02 -16.21
N ASP A 55 17.16 15.19 -15.94
CA ASP A 55 18.12 15.75 -16.90
C ASP A 55 18.27 14.88 -18.16
N PHE A 56 18.04 13.56 -18.04
CA PHE A 56 17.98 12.62 -19.16
C PHE A 56 16.57 12.45 -19.77
N GLY A 57 15.58 13.23 -19.34
CA GLY A 57 14.21 13.20 -19.86
C GLY A 57 13.31 12.10 -19.28
N TYR A 58 13.76 11.42 -18.23
CA TYR A 58 12.98 10.41 -17.53
C TYR A 58 12.25 10.98 -16.31
N LYS A 59 11.23 10.27 -15.84
CA LYS A 59 10.47 10.64 -14.64
C LYS A 59 10.42 9.47 -13.67
N SER A 60 10.97 9.67 -12.48
CA SER A 60 10.78 8.75 -11.35
C SER A 60 9.28 8.58 -11.04
N VAL A 61 8.92 7.41 -10.52
CA VAL A 61 7.53 7.10 -10.15
C VAL A 61 7.25 7.49 -8.69
N GLY A 62 8.21 7.26 -7.78
CA GLY A 62 7.99 7.49 -6.36
C GLY A 62 9.02 6.87 -5.43
N CYS A 63 8.68 6.80 -4.15
CA CYS A 63 9.48 6.14 -3.12
C CYS A 63 8.62 5.25 -2.24
N ARG A 64 9.26 4.26 -1.59
CA ARG A 64 8.64 3.35 -0.61
C ARG A 64 9.24 3.58 0.77
N ILE A 65 8.36 3.63 1.78
CA ILE A 65 8.69 3.58 3.20
C ILE A 65 8.05 2.30 3.79
N ASP A 66 8.80 1.55 4.60
CA ASP A 66 8.31 0.37 5.31
C ASP A 66 8.47 0.44 6.83
N SER A 67 9.08 1.48 7.39
CA SER A 67 9.33 1.59 8.82
C SER A 67 9.17 3.01 9.35
N GLY A 68 9.14 3.13 10.68
CA GLY A 68 8.99 4.40 11.39
C GLY A 68 7.55 4.93 11.44
N ASP A 69 7.41 6.21 11.79
CA ASP A 69 6.11 6.90 11.79
C ASP A 69 5.71 7.24 10.35
N LEU A 70 4.92 6.36 9.73
CA LEU A 70 4.52 6.49 8.34
C LEU A 70 3.72 7.77 8.05
N ALA A 71 2.92 8.26 9.00
CA ALA A 71 2.15 9.48 8.81
C ALA A 71 3.10 10.69 8.77
N TYR A 72 3.94 10.84 9.78
CA TYR A 72 4.95 11.90 9.86
C TYR A 72 5.90 11.86 8.65
N LEU A 73 6.48 10.70 8.35
CA LEU A 73 7.42 10.54 7.25
C LEU A 73 6.77 10.88 5.90
N SER A 74 5.55 10.43 5.64
CA SER A 74 4.86 10.75 4.38
C SER A 74 4.61 12.25 4.21
N ASN A 75 4.33 12.96 5.30
CA ASN A 75 4.13 14.40 5.30
C ASN A 75 5.44 15.14 5.02
N GLU A 76 6.53 14.77 5.71
CA GLU A 76 7.86 15.34 5.48
C GLU A 76 8.35 15.09 4.05
N ILE A 77 8.18 13.86 3.53
CA ILE A 77 8.55 13.52 2.16
C ILE A 77 7.79 14.40 1.17
N ARG A 78 6.45 14.55 1.32
CA ARG A 78 5.66 15.40 0.42
C ARG A 78 6.10 16.85 0.48
N ASN A 79 6.36 17.39 1.68
CA ASN A 79 6.82 18.76 1.85
C ASN A 79 8.15 18.97 1.12
N ARG A 80 9.08 18.00 1.18
CA ARG A 80 10.33 18.08 0.41
C ARG A 80 10.11 17.96 -1.10
N PHE A 81 9.18 17.14 -1.56
CA PHE A 81 8.82 17.10 -2.99
C PHE A 81 8.27 18.45 -3.48
N GLU A 82 7.39 19.09 -2.71
CA GLU A 82 6.85 20.42 -3.02
C GLU A 82 7.96 21.48 -3.05
N LEU A 83 8.87 21.47 -2.07
CA LEU A 83 10.01 22.39 -2.04
C LEU A 83 10.95 22.19 -3.24
N ILE A 84 11.29 20.95 -3.59
CA ILE A 84 12.15 20.66 -4.74
C ILE A 84 11.47 21.07 -6.04
N ALA A 85 10.19 20.78 -6.22
CA ALA A 85 9.43 21.18 -7.40
C ALA A 85 9.47 22.70 -7.59
N LEU A 86 9.25 23.48 -6.53
CA LEU A 86 9.34 24.95 -6.57
C LEU A 86 10.76 25.43 -6.89
N SER A 87 11.76 24.81 -6.26
CA SER A 87 13.16 25.25 -6.33
C SER A 87 13.80 25.00 -7.69
N PHE A 88 13.54 23.84 -8.27
CA PHE A 88 14.08 23.43 -9.56
C PHE A 88 13.11 23.70 -10.72
N LYS A 89 11.89 24.19 -10.43
CA LYS A 89 10.80 24.41 -11.41
C LYS A 89 10.42 23.12 -12.15
N ILE A 90 10.27 22.03 -11.41
CA ILE A 90 9.95 20.69 -11.92
C ILE A 90 8.63 20.23 -11.28
N ASP A 91 7.51 20.70 -11.81
CA ASP A 91 6.19 20.54 -11.19
C ASP A 91 5.77 19.08 -10.98
N TRP A 92 6.19 18.18 -11.87
CA TRP A 92 5.78 16.77 -11.81
C TRP A 92 6.31 16.04 -10.55
N ILE A 93 7.38 16.55 -9.92
CA ILE A 93 7.92 16.00 -8.66
C ILE A 93 6.89 16.03 -7.53
N THR A 94 6.00 17.03 -7.51
CA THR A 94 4.91 17.12 -6.51
C THR A 94 3.98 15.90 -6.54
N ASN A 95 3.89 15.21 -7.68
CA ASN A 95 3.00 14.07 -7.92
C ASN A 95 3.66 12.71 -7.72
N LEU A 96 4.94 12.67 -7.32
CA LEU A 96 5.65 11.43 -6.99
C LEU A 96 4.87 10.61 -5.96
N LYS A 97 4.77 9.30 -6.20
CA LYS A 97 4.00 8.41 -5.33
C LYS A 97 4.78 8.09 -4.06
N ILE A 98 4.11 8.14 -2.92
CA ILE A 98 4.62 7.61 -1.66
C ILE A 98 3.89 6.30 -1.41
N VAL A 99 4.65 5.21 -1.44
CA VAL A 99 4.17 3.86 -1.15
C VAL A 99 4.53 3.54 0.30
N ALA A 100 3.57 3.08 1.09
CA ALA A 100 3.82 2.57 2.42
C ALA A 100 3.56 1.06 2.47
N SER A 101 4.43 0.32 3.13
CA SER A 101 4.25 -1.10 3.46
C SER A 101 4.61 -1.34 4.93
N ASN A 102 4.50 -2.60 5.39
CA ASN A 102 4.78 -3.10 6.76
C ASN A 102 3.56 -3.18 7.69
N ASP A 103 3.14 -4.42 7.99
CA ASP A 103 2.04 -4.77 8.90
C ASP A 103 0.79 -3.88 8.81
N ILE A 104 0.46 -3.50 7.58
CA ILE A 104 -0.68 -2.64 7.28
C ILE A 104 -1.97 -3.48 7.33
N ASN A 105 -2.98 -2.97 8.01
CA ASN A 105 -4.32 -3.55 8.14
C ASN A 105 -5.37 -2.43 8.20
N GLU A 106 -6.65 -2.78 8.32
CA GLU A 106 -7.75 -1.81 8.36
C GLU A 106 -7.60 -0.76 9.48
N GLU A 107 -7.16 -1.18 10.66
CA GLU A 107 -7.02 -0.31 11.83
C GLU A 107 -5.86 0.66 11.65
N THR A 108 -4.72 0.19 11.14
CA THR A 108 -3.57 1.06 10.86
C THR A 108 -3.88 2.05 9.73
N ILE A 109 -4.56 1.63 8.66
CA ILE A 109 -5.02 2.54 7.60
C ILE A 109 -5.94 3.62 8.18
N ARG A 110 -6.92 3.25 9.02
CA ARG A 110 -7.82 4.22 9.67
C ARG A 110 -7.05 5.21 10.53
N SER A 111 -6.07 4.73 11.30
CA SER A 111 -5.20 5.56 12.12
C SER A 111 -4.40 6.57 11.27
N LEU A 112 -3.84 6.13 10.14
CA LEU A 112 -3.11 7.00 9.21
C LEU A 112 -4.01 8.10 8.65
N TYR A 113 -5.24 7.77 8.23
CA TYR A 113 -6.22 8.77 7.76
C TYR A 113 -6.53 9.81 8.83
N ASN A 114 -6.73 9.39 10.09
CA ASN A 114 -6.97 10.31 11.20
C ASN A 114 -5.79 11.25 11.47
N GLN A 115 -4.56 10.80 11.19
CA GLN A 115 -3.34 11.60 11.33
C GLN A 115 -3.06 12.51 10.11
N GLY A 116 -3.87 12.44 9.06
CA GLY A 116 -3.68 13.27 7.87
C GLY A 116 -2.41 12.93 7.07
N HIS A 117 -2.08 11.63 6.94
CA HIS A 117 -0.95 11.17 6.14
C HIS A 117 -1.04 11.58 4.66
N ARG A 118 0.09 11.60 3.95
CA ARG A 118 0.21 11.94 2.52
C ARG A 118 0.67 10.76 1.63
N ILE A 119 0.37 9.53 2.06
CA ILE A 119 0.67 8.26 1.36
C ILE A 119 -0.32 8.07 0.21
N ASN A 120 0.16 7.60 -0.94
CA ASN A 120 -0.69 7.35 -2.11
C ASN A 120 -1.07 5.89 -2.30
N THR A 121 -0.26 4.96 -1.80
CA THR A 121 -0.44 3.52 -2.04
C THR A 121 -0.03 2.71 -0.82
N PHE A 122 -0.84 1.72 -0.47
CA PHE A 122 -0.59 0.79 0.63
C PHE A 122 -0.25 -0.60 0.10
N GLY A 123 0.94 -1.10 0.41
CA GLY A 123 1.37 -2.46 0.17
C GLY A 123 0.98 -3.35 1.35
N ILE A 124 -0.10 -4.12 1.20
CA ILE A 124 -0.63 -5.01 2.24
C ILE A 124 -0.28 -6.46 1.89
N GLY A 125 0.54 -7.09 2.73
CA GLY A 125 0.96 -8.49 2.59
C GLY A 125 0.16 -9.43 3.47
N THR A 126 0.74 -9.80 4.61
CA THR A 126 0.27 -10.86 5.53
C THR A 126 -1.21 -10.76 5.88
N HIS A 127 -1.67 -9.58 6.30
CA HIS A 127 -3.07 -9.38 6.71
C HIS A 127 -4.10 -9.69 5.61
N LEU A 128 -3.76 -9.36 4.35
CA LEU A 128 -4.64 -9.59 3.21
C LEU A 128 -4.64 -11.06 2.79
N VAL A 129 -3.45 -11.65 2.63
CA VAL A 129 -3.32 -13.01 2.08
C VAL A 129 -3.78 -14.08 3.06
N THR A 130 -3.55 -13.87 4.36
CA THR A 130 -3.88 -14.85 5.39
C THR A 130 -5.28 -14.67 5.97
N CYS A 131 -5.98 -13.58 5.62
CA CYS A 131 -7.21 -13.15 6.30
C CYS A 131 -7.05 -13.21 7.82
N GLN A 132 -5.95 -12.67 8.37
CA GLN A 132 -5.43 -13.02 9.71
C GLN A 132 -6.47 -13.01 10.85
N LYS A 133 -7.48 -12.11 10.82
CA LYS A 133 -8.56 -12.07 11.82
C LYS A 133 -9.52 -13.28 11.72
N GLN A 134 -9.78 -13.77 10.51
CA GLN A 134 -10.63 -14.92 10.23
C GLN A 134 -10.10 -15.68 9.00
N PRO A 135 -9.12 -16.59 9.18
CA PRO A 135 -8.46 -17.29 8.07
C PRO A 135 -9.35 -18.34 7.39
N ALA A 136 -10.50 -18.68 7.99
CA ALA A 136 -11.43 -19.68 7.49
C ALA A 136 -12.81 -19.06 7.21
N LEU A 137 -13.34 -19.32 6.02
CA LEU A 137 -14.67 -18.86 5.61
C LEU A 137 -15.81 -19.66 6.25
N GLY A 138 -15.56 -20.91 6.64
CA GLY A 138 -16.58 -21.78 7.25
C GLY A 138 -17.60 -22.35 6.25
N CYS A 139 -17.27 -22.43 4.96
CA CYS A 139 -18.15 -23.00 3.95
C CYS A 139 -18.44 -24.49 4.21
N ILE A 140 -19.70 -24.88 3.97
CA ILE A 140 -20.14 -26.27 4.01
C ILE A 140 -20.79 -26.67 2.70
N TYR A 141 -20.63 -27.92 2.31
CA TYR A 141 -21.38 -28.54 1.23
C TYR A 141 -22.33 -29.60 1.81
N LYS A 142 -23.60 -29.56 1.41
CA LYS A 142 -24.66 -30.44 1.93
C LYS A 142 -25.59 -30.87 0.80
N LEU A 143 -25.95 -32.15 0.80
CA LEU A 143 -27.02 -32.68 -0.03
C LEU A 143 -28.36 -32.12 0.45
N VAL A 144 -29.13 -31.52 -0.45
CA VAL A 144 -30.44 -30.93 -0.14
C VAL A 144 -31.60 -31.59 -0.89
N ASP A 145 -31.31 -32.36 -1.93
CA ASP A 145 -32.27 -33.02 -2.80
C ASP A 145 -31.60 -34.24 -3.45
N LEU A 146 -32.30 -35.37 -3.50
CA LEU A 146 -31.87 -36.55 -4.24
C LEU A 146 -33.09 -37.12 -4.96
N ASP A 147 -33.02 -37.19 -6.29
CA ASP A 147 -34.09 -37.71 -7.15
C ASP A 147 -35.47 -37.05 -6.92
N GLY A 148 -35.48 -35.75 -6.59
CA GLY A 148 -36.70 -34.99 -6.30
C GLY A 148 -37.19 -35.11 -4.86
N GLU A 149 -36.50 -35.88 -4.02
CA GLU A 149 -36.80 -36.02 -2.59
C GLU A 149 -35.92 -35.07 -1.75
N PRO A 150 -36.51 -34.04 -1.10
CA PRO A 150 -35.77 -33.11 -0.27
C PRO A 150 -35.07 -33.79 0.91
N LYS A 151 -33.81 -33.41 1.19
CA LYS A 151 -33.00 -33.93 2.29
C LYS A 151 -32.69 -32.84 3.31
N ILE A 152 -32.83 -33.19 4.58
CA ILE A 152 -32.50 -32.35 5.73
C ILE A 152 -31.51 -33.07 6.64
N LYS A 153 -30.46 -32.38 7.04
CA LYS A 153 -29.56 -32.82 8.10
C LYS A 153 -30.04 -32.24 9.43
N ILE A 154 -30.51 -33.10 10.32
CA ILE A 154 -30.87 -32.74 11.69
C ILE A 154 -29.59 -32.60 12.53
N SER A 155 -29.61 -31.67 13.47
CA SER A 155 -28.50 -31.34 14.36
C SER A 155 -29.09 -30.97 15.72
N GLU A 156 -28.42 -31.31 16.82
CA GLU A 156 -28.81 -30.88 18.16
C GLU A 156 -28.80 -29.36 18.29
N ASP A 157 -27.89 -28.71 17.56
CA ASP A 157 -27.88 -27.27 17.35
C ASP A 157 -28.82 -26.89 16.18
N ILE A 158 -29.93 -26.25 16.53
CA ILE A 158 -30.98 -25.80 15.60
C ILE A 158 -30.41 -24.92 14.49
N SER A 159 -29.42 -24.07 14.79
CA SER A 159 -28.81 -23.16 13.81
C SER A 159 -28.00 -23.90 12.73
N LYS A 160 -27.63 -25.17 12.98
CA LYS A 160 -26.88 -26.03 12.06
C LYS A 160 -27.77 -26.97 11.25
N MET A 161 -29.09 -26.85 11.36
CA MET A 161 -30.02 -27.57 10.48
C MET A 161 -30.00 -26.97 9.08
N THR A 162 -30.01 -27.85 8.07
CA THR A 162 -30.00 -27.42 6.66
C THR A 162 -31.41 -27.17 6.14
N ILE A 163 -31.59 -26.17 5.29
CA ILE A 163 -32.86 -25.97 4.58
C ILE A 163 -32.96 -27.02 3.45
N PRO A 164 -33.99 -27.89 3.42
CA PRO A 164 -34.12 -28.94 2.41
C PRO A 164 -34.52 -28.39 1.04
N GLY A 165 -34.39 -29.23 0.01
CA GLY A 165 -34.84 -28.97 -1.36
C GLY A 165 -33.93 -28.06 -2.17
N ARG A 166 -34.12 -28.10 -3.49
CA ARG A 166 -33.48 -27.17 -4.43
C ARG A 166 -33.97 -25.74 -4.17
N LYS A 167 -33.05 -24.78 -4.10
CA LYS A 167 -33.35 -23.37 -3.79
C LYS A 167 -32.94 -22.45 -4.91
N CYS A 168 -33.75 -21.43 -5.16
CA CYS A 168 -33.39 -20.27 -5.98
C CYS A 168 -33.12 -19.09 -5.05
N VAL A 169 -32.01 -18.39 -5.28
CA VAL A 169 -31.61 -17.23 -4.50
C VAL A 169 -31.99 -15.97 -5.26
N PHE A 170 -32.75 -15.09 -4.62
CA PHE A 170 -33.12 -13.78 -5.17
C PHE A 170 -32.55 -12.68 -4.29
N ARG A 171 -32.02 -11.63 -4.91
CA ARG A 171 -31.68 -10.38 -4.23
C ARG A 171 -32.77 -9.37 -4.54
N LEU A 172 -33.50 -8.94 -3.52
CA LEU A 172 -34.55 -7.94 -3.66
C LEU A 172 -33.95 -6.54 -3.44
N TYR A 173 -34.40 -5.58 -4.23
CA TYR A 173 -34.00 -4.18 -4.12
C TYR A 173 -35.25 -3.33 -3.95
N GLY A 174 -35.24 -2.39 -3.02
CA GLY A 174 -36.27 -1.35 -2.90
C GLY A 174 -36.17 -0.34 -4.04
N MET A 175 -37.18 0.54 -4.17
CA MET A 175 -37.20 1.60 -5.20
C MET A 175 -35.98 2.53 -5.15
N ALA A 176 -35.33 2.64 -3.99
CA ALA A 176 -34.11 3.43 -3.79
C ALA A 176 -32.80 2.63 -4.00
N GLY A 177 -32.86 1.37 -4.46
CA GLY A 177 -31.68 0.56 -4.77
C GLY A 177 -30.98 -0.11 -3.59
N LYS A 178 -31.56 -0.09 -2.39
CA LYS A 178 -31.12 -0.88 -1.23
C LYS A 178 -31.99 -2.11 -1.04
#